data_AF-A0A0J6NNW9-F1
#
_entry.id   AF-A0A0J6NNW9-F1
#
_cell.length_a   1.000
_cell.length_b   1.000
_cell.length_c   1.000
_cell.angle_alpha   90.00
_cell.angle_beta   90.00
_cell.angle_gamma   90.00
#
_symmetry.space_group_name_H-M   'P 1'
#
loop_
_entity.id
_entity.type
_entity.pdbx_description
1 polymer ?
#
loop_
_entity_poly.entity_id
_entity_poly.type
_entity_poly.pdbx_seq_one_letter_code
_entity_poly.pdbx_strand_id
1 'polypeptide(L)'
;MKFDIQLLLLAMAPVFLAFVAGELWHLRRQRRLSLYDWRDSVCSACLGLLHQGADKLAWVLVLPLYAWIYQQHRLFQFSDSWLSFLLLFIGQDFLYYWFHRVSHRVRWLWAAHSVHHSSTRMNFTTAFRQSLMYPLAGMWAFWLPLAWLGFPPEQVVGVVLLNLAFQFFVHTQACPKLGWLEYVLNTPSIHRGHHAKNPRYIDHNYAGVLVVWDRLFGTYVEESADDPCDYGTVKPVNSFNPLWVSVVEWRDMLREAWRAPNWKDRWTVLFGPPEAAEAAAARWR
;
A
#
# COMPACT_ATOMS: atom_id res chain seq x y z
N MET A 1 -24.55 11.89 0.55
CA MET A 1 -23.41 12.58 -0.02
C MET A 1 -22.96 11.90 -1.31
N LYS A 2 -23.22 12.56 -2.45
CA LYS A 2 -22.56 12.24 -3.71
C LYS A 2 -21.23 12.97 -3.73
N PHE A 3 -20.12 12.24 -3.71
CA PHE A 3 -18.80 12.83 -3.93
C PHE A 3 -18.52 12.83 -5.42
N ASP A 4 -18.10 13.98 -5.94
CA ASP A 4 -17.44 13.98 -7.24
C ASP A 4 -16.00 13.51 -7.02
N ILE A 5 -15.81 12.21 -7.16
CA ILE A 5 -14.53 11.53 -6.99
C ILE A 5 -13.50 12.07 -7.98
N GLN A 6 -13.94 12.45 -9.19
CA GLN A 6 -13.03 12.97 -10.21
C GLN A 6 -12.52 14.35 -9.81
N LEU A 7 -13.40 15.22 -9.30
CA LEU A 7 -13.02 16.52 -8.79
C LEU A 7 -12.06 16.40 -7.59
N LEU A 8 -12.34 15.48 -6.66
CA LEU A 8 -11.45 15.21 -5.53
C LEU A 8 -10.05 14.82 -6.01
N LEU A 9 -9.95 13.86 -6.93
CA LEU A 9 -8.67 13.41 -7.49
C LEU A 9 -7.92 14.52 -8.23
N LEU A 10 -8.63 15.32 -9.04
CA LEU A 10 -8.06 16.46 -9.74
C LEU A 10 -7.52 17.52 -8.77
N ALA A 11 -8.22 17.77 -7.66
CA ALA A 11 -7.81 18.72 -6.64
C ALA A 11 -6.60 18.23 -5.82
N MET A 12 -6.44 16.92 -5.63
CA MET A 12 -5.35 16.37 -4.82
C MET A 12 -3.99 16.43 -5.52
N ALA A 13 -3.93 16.30 -6.85
CA ALA A 13 -2.67 16.36 -7.59
C ALA A 13 -1.85 17.64 -7.33
N PRO A 14 -2.41 18.88 -7.47
CA PRO A 14 -1.65 20.09 -7.15
C PRO A 14 -1.30 20.21 -5.66
N VAL A 15 -2.14 19.68 -4.76
CA VAL A 15 -1.84 19.63 -3.32
C VAL A 15 -0.60 18.76 -3.08
N PHE A 16 -0.57 17.54 -3.60
CA PHE A 16 0.57 16.63 -3.45
C PHE A 16 1.85 17.23 -4.03
N LEU A 17 1.78 17.86 -5.21
CA LEU A 17 2.93 18.55 -5.80
C LEU A 17 3.42 19.73 -4.94
N ALA A 18 2.51 20.49 -4.33
CA ALA A 18 2.87 21.56 -3.41
C ALA A 18 3.57 21.02 -2.15
N PHE A 19 3.11 19.89 -1.60
CA PHE A 19 3.76 19.23 -0.46
C PHE A 19 5.14 18.65 -0.81
N VAL A 20 5.29 18.04 -2.00
CA VAL A 20 6.62 17.60 -2.50
C VAL A 20 7.56 18.80 -2.64
N ALA A 21 7.11 19.91 -3.24
CA ALA A 21 7.91 21.12 -3.38
C ALA A 21 8.28 21.73 -2.01
N GLY A 22 7.34 21.74 -1.06
CA GLY A 22 7.54 22.17 0.32
C GLY A 22 8.57 21.32 1.06
N GLU A 23 8.48 19.99 0.94
CA GLU A 23 9.45 19.06 1.54
C GLU A 23 10.85 19.26 0.93
N LEU A 24 10.97 19.37 -0.39
CA LEU A 24 12.24 19.66 -1.07
C LEU A 24 12.87 20.98 -0.57
N TRP A 25 12.07 22.04 -0.44
CA TRP A 25 12.52 23.33 0.10
C TRP A 25 12.98 23.21 1.56
N HIS A 26 12.20 22.51 2.39
CA HIS A 26 12.52 22.28 3.80
C HIS A 26 13.83 21.47 3.96
N LEU A 27 13.97 20.35 3.24
CA LEU A 27 15.15 19.50 3.28
C LEU A 27 16.39 20.20 2.71
N ARG A 28 16.23 21.10 1.73
CA ARG A 28 17.32 21.96 1.25
C ARG A 28 17.86 22.86 2.35
N ARG A 29 16.99 23.47 3.16
CA ARG A 29 17.41 24.29 4.30
C ARG A 29 18.14 23.49 5.38
N GLN A 30 17.78 22.23 5.57
CA GLN A 30 18.43 21.31 6.51
C GLN A 30 19.67 20.58 5.95
N ARG A 31 20.04 20.82 4.68
CA ARG A 31 21.11 20.09 3.96
C ARG A 31 20.87 18.56 3.90
N ARG A 32 19.61 18.13 3.86
CA ARG A 32 19.16 16.73 3.79
C ARG A 32 18.58 16.34 2.42
N LEU A 33 18.97 17.02 1.35
CA LEU A 33 18.48 16.72 -0.01
C LEU A 33 18.86 15.32 -0.51
N SER A 34 19.84 14.66 0.11
CA SER A 34 20.19 13.26 -0.16
C SER A 34 19.05 12.27 0.11
N LEU A 35 18.00 12.68 0.82
CA LEU A 35 16.77 11.90 0.98
C LEU A 35 15.95 11.82 -0.31
N TYR A 36 16.22 12.69 -1.28
CA TYR A 36 15.67 12.65 -2.63
C TYR A 36 16.74 12.19 -3.61
N ASP A 37 16.49 11.08 -4.28
CA ASP A 37 17.22 10.68 -5.47
C ASP A 37 16.32 10.93 -6.69
N TRP A 38 16.82 11.64 -7.70
CA TRP A 38 15.99 12.00 -8.85
C TRP A 38 15.55 10.77 -9.65
N ARG A 39 16.42 9.75 -9.77
CA ARG A 39 16.11 8.51 -10.51
C ARG A 39 15.03 7.73 -9.80
N ASP A 40 15.12 7.66 -8.47
CA ASP A 40 14.08 7.03 -7.65
C ASP A 40 12.75 7.80 -7.70
N SER A 41 12.80 9.13 -7.63
CA SER A 41 11.62 9.99 -7.69
C SER A 41 10.89 9.85 -9.03
N VAL A 42 11.63 9.84 -10.14
CA VAL A 42 11.08 9.62 -11.49
C VAL A 42 10.54 8.20 -11.63
N CYS A 43 11.25 7.19 -11.11
CA CYS A 43 10.75 5.81 -11.08
C CYS A 43 9.41 5.71 -10.35
N SER A 44 9.29 6.32 -9.16
CA SER A 44 8.07 6.34 -8.35
C SER A 44 6.92 7.07 -9.07
N ALA A 45 7.18 8.21 -9.72
CA ALA A 45 6.18 8.90 -10.53
C ALA A 45 5.70 8.05 -11.73
N CYS A 46 6.62 7.41 -12.46
CA CYS A 46 6.27 6.51 -13.56
C CYS A 46 5.45 5.31 -13.09
N LEU A 47 5.82 4.68 -11.97
CA LEU A 47 5.08 3.59 -11.33
C LEU A 47 3.65 4.03 -10.97
N GLY A 48 3.48 5.20 -10.37
CA GLY A 48 2.17 5.75 -10.03
C GLY A 48 1.29 6.00 -11.27
N LEU A 49 1.86 6.46 -12.38
CA LEU A 49 1.12 6.62 -13.64
C LEU A 49 0.74 5.27 -14.26
N LEU A 50 1.65 4.30 -14.26
CA LEU A 50 1.40 2.94 -14.76
C LEU A 50 0.31 2.25 -13.93
N HIS A 51 0.37 2.37 -12.61
CA HIS A 51 -0.63 1.83 -11.69
C HIS A 51 -2.01 2.43 -11.96
N GLN A 52 -2.14 3.77 -12.09
CA GLN A 52 -3.40 4.40 -12.47
C GLN A 52 -3.96 3.91 -13.81
N GLY A 53 -3.09 3.66 -14.79
CA GLY A 53 -3.48 3.06 -16.07
C GLY A 53 -4.01 1.64 -15.90
N ALA A 54 -3.30 0.80 -15.15
CA ALA A 54 -3.69 -0.58 -14.87
C ALA A 54 -5.02 -0.65 -14.10
N ASP A 55 -5.22 0.21 -13.10
CA ASP A 55 -6.46 0.32 -12.34
C ASP A 55 -7.62 0.66 -13.26
N LYS A 56 -7.49 1.70 -14.12
CA LYS A 56 -8.54 2.09 -15.08
C LYS A 56 -8.95 0.95 -16.00
N LEU A 57 -8.00 0.15 -16.48
CA LEU A 57 -8.29 -1.02 -17.29
C LEU A 57 -9.02 -2.10 -16.47
N ALA A 58 -8.57 -2.37 -15.24
CA ALA A 58 -9.20 -3.34 -14.36
C ALA A 58 -10.63 -2.94 -13.97
N TRP A 59 -10.91 -1.63 -13.79
CA TRP A 59 -12.24 -1.12 -13.47
C TRP A 59 -13.30 -1.50 -14.51
N VAL A 60 -12.93 -1.66 -15.79
CA VAL A 60 -13.84 -2.15 -16.84
C VAL A 60 -14.43 -3.52 -16.47
N LEU A 61 -13.66 -4.38 -15.79
CA LEU A 61 -14.10 -5.71 -15.35
C LEU A 61 -14.64 -5.71 -13.92
N VAL A 62 -14.02 -4.92 -13.04
CA VAL A 62 -14.33 -4.91 -11.60
C VAL A 62 -15.62 -4.15 -11.29
N LEU A 63 -15.90 -3.02 -11.93
CA LEU A 63 -17.12 -2.24 -11.65
C LEU A 63 -18.41 -3.03 -11.94
N PRO A 64 -18.56 -3.76 -13.06
CA PRO A 64 -19.73 -4.60 -13.29
C PRO A 64 -19.91 -5.66 -12.21
N LEU A 65 -18.83 -6.28 -11.72
CA LEU A 65 -18.88 -7.26 -10.65
C LEU A 65 -19.38 -6.63 -9.34
N TYR A 66 -18.83 -5.47 -8.96
CA TYR A 66 -19.30 -4.73 -7.79
C TYR A 66 -20.76 -4.31 -7.90
N ALA A 67 -21.16 -3.81 -9.08
CA ALA A 67 -22.54 -3.42 -9.35
C ALA A 67 -23.49 -4.63 -9.26
N TRP A 68 -23.08 -5.78 -9.80
CA TRP A 68 -23.86 -7.02 -9.72
C TRP A 68 -24.03 -7.48 -8.28
N ILE A 69 -22.95 -7.53 -7.48
CA ILE A 69 -23.02 -7.88 -6.05
C ILE A 69 -23.94 -6.91 -5.30
N TYR A 70 -23.77 -5.61 -5.50
CA TYR A 70 -24.57 -4.59 -4.84
C TYR A 70 -26.06 -4.66 -5.24
N GLN A 71 -26.35 -4.90 -6.52
CA GLN A 71 -27.73 -4.92 -7.02
C GLN A 71 -28.48 -6.18 -6.62
N GLN A 72 -27.82 -7.35 -6.69
CA GLN A 72 -28.44 -8.66 -6.56
C GLN A 72 -28.24 -9.32 -5.18
N HIS A 73 -27.18 -8.93 -4.46
CA HIS A 73 -26.73 -9.66 -3.26
C HIS A 73 -26.47 -8.77 -2.04
N ARG A 74 -26.78 -7.47 -2.09
CA ARG A 74 -26.58 -6.60 -0.92
C ARG A 74 -27.41 -7.06 0.29
N LEU A 75 -26.79 -7.03 1.46
CA LEU A 75 -27.45 -7.42 2.72
C LEU A 75 -28.27 -6.27 3.32
N PHE A 76 -27.77 -5.04 3.21
CA PHE A 76 -28.40 -3.86 3.80
C PHE A 76 -28.60 -2.78 2.75
N GLN A 77 -29.50 -1.84 3.07
CA GLN A 77 -29.66 -0.61 2.31
C GLN A 77 -29.32 0.55 3.24
N PHE A 78 -28.13 1.12 3.05
CA PHE A 78 -27.69 2.27 3.83
C PHE A 78 -28.35 3.55 3.31
N SER A 79 -28.77 4.42 4.23
CA SER A 79 -29.24 5.76 3.89
C SER A 79 -28.07 6.65 3.47
N ASP A 80 -28.37 7.72 2.73
CA ASP A 80 -27.34 8.66 2.30
C ASP A 80 -27.00 9.66 3.41
N SER A 81 -26.28 9.20 4.45
CA SER A 81 -26.03 9.93 5.69
C SER A 81 -24.56 9.95 6.12
N TRP A 82 -24.21 10.87 7.02
CA TRP A 82 -22.87 10.92 7.63
C TRP A 82 -22.53 9.65 8.42
N LEU A 83 -23.53 9.02 9.05
CA LEU A 83 -23.32 7.76 9.75
C LEU A 83 -22.94 6.64 8.76
N SER A 84 -23.64 6.52 7.63
CA SER A 84 -23.31 5.55 6.59
C SER A 84 -21.90 5.78 6.03
N PHE A 85 -21.52 7.05 5.81
CA PHE A 85 -20.17 7.39 5.39
C PHE A 85 -19.11 6.99 6.43
N LEU A 86 -19.36 7.27 7.72
CA LEU A 86 -18.44 6.89 8.80
C LEU A 86 -18.29 5.37 8.90
N LEU A 87 -19.39 4.62 8.80
CA LEU A 87 -19.36 3.15 8.80
C LEU A 87 -18.59 2.61 7.59
N LEU A 88 -18.80 3.19 6.41
CA LEU A 88 -18.06 2.85 5.20
C LEU A 88 -16.56 3.14 5.35
N PHE A 89 -16.20 4.31 5.88
CA PHE A 89 -14.81 4.69 6.15
C PHE A 89 -14.14 3.71 7.11
N ILE A 90 -14.76 3.42 8.25
CA ILE A 90 -14.23 2.47 9.25
C ILE A 90 -14.10 1.07 8.65
N GLY A 91 -15.13 0.61 7.92
CA GLY A 91 -15.12 -0.70 7.28
C GLY A 91 -14.05 -0.81 6.19
N GLN A 92 -13.87 0.23 5.38
CA GLN A 92 -12.83 0.27 4.36
C GLN A 92 -11.43 0.30 4.99
N ASP A 93 -11.19 1.11 6.01
CA ASP A 93 -9.90 1.20 6.68
C ASP A 93 -9.53 -0.12 7.39
N PHE A 94 -10.51 -0.80 7.99
CA PHE A 94 -10.34 -2.16 8.51
C PHE A 94 -9.96 -3.18 7.43
N LEU A 95 -10.66 -3.16 6.29
CA LEU A 95 -10.32 -4.04 5.16
C LEU A 95 -8.95 -3.68 4.57
N TYR A 96 -8.54 -2.41 4.63
CA TYR A 96 -7.23 -1.97 4.19
C TYR A 96 -6.14 -2.55 5.09
N TYR A 97 -6.31 -2.51 6.41
CA TYR A 97 -5.38 -3.15 7.34
C TYR A 97 -5.15 -4.63 6.97
N TRP A 98 -6.21 -5.37 6.66
CA TRP A 98 -6.08 -6.78 6.25
C TRP A 98 -5.46 -6.95 4.88
N PHE A 99 -5.86 -6.15 3.89
CA PHE A 99 -5.19 -6.12 2.58
C PHE A 99 -3.69 -5.90 2.74
N HIS A 100 -3.30 -4.93 3.55
CA HIS A 100 -1.93 -4.53 3.74
C HIS A 100 -1.14 -5.62 4.48
N ARG A 101 -1.68 -6.15 5.58
CA ARG A 101 -1.08 -7.27 6.31
C ARG A 101 -0.92 -8.51 5.44
N VAL A 102 -1.95 -8.91 4.69
CA VAL A 102 -1.84 -10.07 3.79
C VAL A 102 -0.83 -9.79 2.67
N SER A 103 -0.70 -8.54 2.21
CA SER A 103 0.32 -8.15 1.23
C SER A 103 1.76 -8.30 1.72
N HIS A 104 1.99 -8.32 3.04
CA HIS A 104 3.29 -8.66 3.62
C HIS A 104 3.42 -10.15 3.96
N ARG A 105 2.32 -10.84 4.25
CA ARG A 105 2.33 -12.23 4.74
C ARG A 105 2.03 -13.30 3.67
N VAL A 106 1.69 -12.91 2.44
CA VAL A 106 1.43 -13.81 1.31
C VAL A 106 2.26 -13.34 0.11
N ARG A 107 3.21 -14.19 -0.33
CA ARG A 107 4.19 -13.80 -1.35
C ARG A 107 3.57 -13.33 -2.67
N TRP A 108 2.44 -13.91 -3.08
CA TRP A 108 1.71 -13.46 -4.27
C TRP A 108 1.35 -11.97 -4.22
N LEU A 109 0.83 -11.49 -3.08
CA LEU A 109 0.48 -10.08 -2.91
C LEU A 109 1.74 -9.24 -2.61
N TRP A 110 2.73 -9.80 -1.91
CA TRP A 110 4.04 -9.19 -1.75
C TRP A 110 4.75 -8.93 -3.08
N ALA A 111 4.56 -9.78 -4.10
CA ALA A 111 5.15 -9.57 -5.42
C ALA A 111 4.64 -8.27 -6.07
N ALA A 112 3.40 -7.86 -5.79
CA ALA A 112 2.94 -6.51 -6.12
C ALA A 112 3.44 -5.48 -5.10
N HIS A 113 3.27 -5.73 -3.81
CA HIS A 113 3.47 -4.74 -2.75
C HIS A 113 4.94 -4.35 -2.50
N SER A 114 5.88 -5.27 -2.71
CA SER A 114 7.33 -5.04 -2.60
C SER A 114 7.84 -3.90 -3.47
N VAL A 115 7.17 -3.59 -4.59
CA VAL A 115 7.46 -2.41 -5.42
C VAL A 115 7.41 -1.14 -4.59
N HIS A 116 6.41 -1.01 -3.72
CA HIS A 116 6.21 0.12 -2.83
C HIS A 116 7.36 0.26 -1.81
N HIS A 117 7.80 -0.86 -1.24
CA HIS A 117 8.91 -0.92 -0.29
C HIS A 117 10.30 -0.89 -0.94
N SER A 118 10.40 -1.05 -2.26
CA SER A 118 11.71 -1.20 -2.93
C SER A 118 12.56 0.06 -2.97
N SER A 119 12.00 1.23 -2.66
CA SER A 119 12.77 2.47 -2.58
C SER A 119 13.65 2.48 -1.33
N THR A 120 14.92 2.86 -1.51
CA THR A 120 15.85 3.14 -0.41
C THR A 120 15.76 4.58 0.09
N ARG A 121 14.80 5.36 -0.43
CA ARG A 121 14.58 6.78 -0.14
C ARG A 121 13.12 6.98 0.29
N MET A 122 12.89 7.23 1.58
CA MET A 122 11.55 7.52 2.10
C MET A 122 11.28 9.02 2.06
N ASN A 123 10.38 9.47 1.19
CA ASN A 123 9.92 10.85 1.03
C ASN A 123 8.55 10.87 0.34
N PHE A 124 7.95 12.05 0.09
CA PHE A 124 6.58 12.09 -0.44
C PHE A 124 6.41 11.40 -1.81
N THR A 125 7.47 11.26 -2.60
CA THR A 125 7.37 10.56 -3.89
C THR A 125 7.22 9.04 -3.73
N THR A 126 7.63 8.47 -2.60
CA THR A 126 7.45 7.05 -2.25
C THR A 126 5.98 6.65 -2.26
N ALA A 127 5.07 7.57 -1.90
CA ALA A 127 3.62 7.34 -1.96
C ALA A 127 3.14 6.96 -3.38
N PHE A 128 3.77 7.51 -4.41
CA PHE A 128 3.44 7.23 -5.81
C PHE A 128 3.99 5.89 -6.31
N ARG A 129 4.87 5.23 -5.56
CA ARG A 129 5.55 4.00 -5.95
C ARG A 129 4.62 2.77 -5.88
N GLN A 130 3.49 2.84 -6.57
CA GLN A 130 2.48 1.79 -6.61
C GLN A 130 2.77 0.81 -7.74
N SER A 131 2.53 -0.47 -7.51
CA SER A 131 2.77 -1.50 -8.51
C SER A 131 1.71 -1.51 -9.59
N LEU A 132 2.14 -1.61 -10.85
CA LEU A 132 1.22 -1.84 -11.96
C LEU A 132 0.49 -3.20 -11.84
N MET A 133 1.00 -4.12 -11.02
CA MET A 133 0.45 -5.48 -10.86
C MET A 133 -0.64 -5.61 -9.80
N TYR A 134 -0.96 -4.57 -9.02
CA TYR A 134 -1.98 -4.66 -7.95
C TYR A 134 -3.35 -5.18 -8.42
N PRO A 135 -3.91 -4.72 -9.57
CA PRO A 135 -5.18 -5.25 -10.04
C PRO A 135 -5.14 -6.74 -10.39
N LEU A 136 -4.04 -7.19 -11.00
CA LEU A 136 -3.81 -8.59 -11.34
C LEU A 136 -3.58 -9.45 -10.09
N ALA A 137 -2.96 -8.87 -9.07
CA ALA A 137 -2.72 -9.53 -7.79
C ALA A 137 -4.01 -9.71 -6.97
N GLY A 138 -5.10 -9.02 -7.32
CA GLY A 138 -6.41 -9.17 -6.71
C GLY A 138 -6.72 -8.19 -5.57
N MET A 139 -6.03 -7.05 -5.50
CA MET A 139 -6.28 -6.00 -4.48
C MET A 139 -7.76 -5.62 -4.37
N TRP A 140 -8.46 -5.51 -5.51
CA TRP A 140 -9.87 -5.17 -5.56
C TRP A 140 -10.78 -6.18 -4.86
N ALA A 141 -10.35 -7.42 -4.60
CA ALA A 141 -11.18 -8.40 -3.91
C ALA A 141 -11.45 -8.00 -2.45
N PHE A 142 -10.53 -7.24 -1.82
CA PHE A 142 -10.63 -6.83 -0.43
C PHE A 142 -11.77 -5.84 -0.16
N TRP A 143 -12.25 -5.10 -1.17
CA TRP A 143 -13.36 -4.15 -1.01
C TRP A 143 -14.73 -4.73 -1.41
N LEU A 144 -14.78 -5.94 -1.98
CA LEU A 144 -16.04 -6.62 -2.33
C LEU A 144 -17.00 -6.76 -1.13
N PRO A 145 -16.53 -7.06 0.10
CA PRO A 145 -17.41 -7.15 1.26
C PRO A 145 -18.22 -5.86 1.50
N LEU A 146 -17.72 -4.68 1.13
CA LEU A 146 -18.45 -3.42 1.31
C LEU A 146 -19.64 -3.32 0.34
N ALA A 147 -19.46 -3.72 -0.92
CA ALA A 147 -20.55 -3.81 -1.89
C ALA A 147 -21.60 -4.85 -1.45
N TRP A 148 -21.13 -5.99 -0.92
CA TRP A 148 -21.99 -7.05 -0.39
C TRP A 148 -22.75 -6.63 0.88
N LEU A 149 -22.13 -5.86 1.77
CA LEU A 149 -22.84 -5.24 2.90
C LEU A 149 -23.91 -4.26 2.44
N GLY A 150 -23.74 -3.64 1.27
CA GLY A 150 -24.71 -2.74 0.66
C GLY A 150 -24.28 -1.29 0.58
N PHE A 151 -22.97 -1.04 0.56
CA PHE A 151 -22.44 0.28 0.19
C PHE A 151 -22.38 0.41 -1.34
N PRO A 152 -22.84 1.54 -1.91
CA PRO A 152 -22.79 1.76 -3.35
C PRO A 152 -21.33 1.69 -3.86
N PRO A 153 -21.06 1.00 -4.98
CA PRO A 153 -19.70 0.84 -5.51
C PRO A 153 -18.92 2.14 -5.66
N GLU A 154 -19.56 3.20 -6.16
CA GLU A 154 -18.96 4.52 -6.31
C GLU A 154 -18.46 5.07 -4.95
N GLN A 155 -19.24 4.93 -3.89
CA GLN A 155 -18.83 5.39 -2.56
C GLN A 155 -17.66 4.57 -2.02
N VAL A 156 -17.65 3.25 -2.28
CA VAL A 156 -16.53 2.37 -1.93
C VAL A 156 -15.24 2.82 -2.61
N VAL A 157 -15.28 3.12 -3.92
CA VAL A 157 -14.14 3.69 -4.64
C VAL A 157 -13.71 5.02 -4.02
N GLY A 158 -14.67 5.89 -3.71
CA GLY A 158 -14.42 7.19 -3.09
C GLY A 158 -13.65 7.09 -1.78
N VAL A 159 -14.06 6.20 -0.86
CA VAL A 159 -13.36 6.04 0.43
C VAL A 159 -12.01 5.36 0.29
N VAL A 160 -11.83 4.42 -0.65
CA VAL A 160 -10.50 3.85 -0.96
C VAL A 160 -9.55 4.97 -1.42
N LEU A 161 -10.01 5.87 -2.28
CA LEU A 161 -9.20 7.00 -2.74
C LEU A 161 -8.90 8.01 -1.63
N LEU A 162 -9.85 8.27 -0.74
CA LEU A 162 -9.62 9.11 0.46
C LEU A 162 -8.58 8.49 1.39
N ASN A 163 -8.60 7.17 1.55
CA ASN A 163 -7.61 6.45 2.34
C ASN A 163 -6.20 6.56 1.73
N LEU A 164 -6.07 6.29 0.42
CA LEU A 164 -4.80 6.43 -0.30
C LEU A 164 -4.29 7.89 -0.31
N ALA A 165 -5.21 8.85 -0.38
CA ALA A 165 -4.89 10.26 -0.28
C ALA A 165 -4.33 10.66 1.09
N PHE A 166 -4.91 10.15 2.18
CA PHE A 166 -4.33 10.31 3.51
C PHE A 166 -2.93 9.70 3.57
N GLN A 167 -2.76 8.50 3.00
CA GLN A 167 -1.49 7.78 3.04
C GLN A 167 -0.35 8.53 2.33
N PHE A 168 -0.62 9.40 1.35
CA PHE A 168 0.41 10.28 0.81
C PHE A 168 1.17 11.03 1.91
N PHE A 169 0.46 11.57 2.90
CA PHE A 169 1.04 12.44 3.93
C PHE A 169 1.90 11.70 4.96
N VAL A 170 1.77 10.38 5.08
CA VAL A 170 2.61 9.59 6.00
C VAL A 170 3.99 9.24 5.41
N HIS A 171 4.20 9.48 4.11
CA HIS A 171 5.48 9.19 3.43
C HIS A 171 6.48 10.33 3.58
N THR A 172 7.02 10.56 4.77
CA THR A 172 8.05 11.61 4.97
C THR A 172 8.96 11.32 6.16
N GLN A 173 10.23 11.71 6.02
CA GLN A 173 11.22 11.76 7.11
C GLN A 173 11.35 13.14 7.76
N ALA A 174 10.64 14.15 7.27
CA ALA A 174 10.71 15.51 7.79
C ALA A 174 9.83 15.71 9.03
N CYS A 175 8.81 14.87 9.22
CA CYS A 175 7.86 14.99 10.32
C CYS A 175 8.34 14.22 11.57
N PRO A 176 8.45 14.88 12.74
CA PRO A 176 8.79 14.21 14.00
C PRO A 176 7.65 13.32 14.49
N LYS A 177 7.84 12.67 15.65
CA LYS A 177 6.72 12.02 16.35
C LYS A 177 5.65 13.04 16.72
N LEU A 178 4.38 12.65 16.59
CA LEU A 178 3.22 13.53 16.78
C LEU A 178 2.52 13.35 18.14
N GLY A 179 3.15 12.62 19.06
CA GLY A 179 2.64 12.43 20.43
C GLY A 179 1.31 11.70 20.45
N TRP A 180 0.27 12.31 21.03
CA TRP A 180 -1.03 11.67 21.23
C TRP A 180 -1.73 11.27 19.92
N LEU A 181 -1.42 11.94 18.80
CA LEU A 181 -1.99 11.58 17.49
C LEU A 181 -1.58 10.17 17.04
N GLU A 182 -0.43 9.66 17.49
CA GLU A 182 0.07 8.32 17.18
C GLU A 182 -0.72 7.19 17.88
N TYR A 183 -1.68 7.54 18.73
CA TYR A 183 -2.61 6.58 19.32
C TYR A 183 -3.88 6.39 18.47
N VAL A 184 -4.15 7.31 17.54
CA VAL A 184 -5.39 7.32 16.74
C VAL A 184 -5.09 7.17 15.25
N LEU A 185 -4.10 7.90 14.74
CA LEU A 185 -3.77 7.96 13.31
C LEU A 185 -2.49 7.20 13.01
N ASN A 186 -2.42 6.62 11.82
CA ASN A 186 -1.15 6.30 11.19
C ASN A 186 -0.43 7.63 10.89
N THR A 187 0.75 7.80 11.45
CA THR A 187 1.54 9.04 11.33
C THR A 187 2.83 8.74 10.59
N PRO A 188 3.57 9.78 10.14
CA PRO A 188 4.84 9.55 9.46
C PRO A 188 5.84 8.70 10.24
N SER A 189 5.91 8.78 11.58
CA SER A 189 6.81 7.95 12.39
C SER A 189 6.43 6.46 12.35
N ILE A 190 5.14 6.16 12.49
CA ILE A 190 4.59 4.81 12.42
C ILE A 190 4.87 4.21 11.03
N HIS A 191 4.58 4.98 9.99
CA HIS A 191 4.73 4.54 8.60
C HIS A 191 6.19 4.47 8.15
N ARG A 192 7.09 5.29 8.70
CA ARG A 192 8.54 5.10 8.53
C ARG A 192 9.00 3.76 9.06
N GLY A 193 8.54 3.38 10.26
CA GLY A 193 8.78 2.04 10.81
C GLY A 193 8.28 0.97 9.86
N HIS A 194 7.04 1.08 9.37
CA HIS A 194 6.47 0.15 8.41
C HIS A 194 7.34 -0.07 7.14
N HIS A 195 7.90 1.01 6.59
CA HIS A 195 8.76 0.95 5.41
C HIS A 195 10.18 0.43 5.68
N ALA A 196 10.57 0.30 6.95
CA ALA A 196 11.93 -0.06 7.32
C ALA A 196 12.15 -1.57 7.19
N LYS A 197 13.34 -1.94 6.70
CA LYS A 197 13.77 -3.35 6.59
C LYS A 197 14.57 -3.83 7.81
N ASN A 198 14.73 -2.99 8.86
CA ASN A 198 15.37 -3.46 10.09
C ASN A 198 14.53 -4.62 10.67
N PRO A 199 15.16 -5.66 11.24
CA PRO A 199 14.44 -6.81 11.79
C PRO A 199 13.33 -6.45 12.80
N ARG A 200 13.50 -5.35 13.56
CA ARG A 200 12.51 -4.84 14.50
C ARG A 200 11.18 -4.42 13.83
N TYR A 201 11.24 -3.92 12.61
CA TYR A 201 10.11 -3.25 11.96
C TYR A 201 9.42 -4.10 10.89
N ILE A 202 10.07 -5.16 10.39
CA ILE A 202 9.47 -6.09 9.43
C ILE A 202 8.16 -6.65 9.99
N ASP A 203 7.13 -6.71 9.16
CA ASP A 203 5.82 -7.24 9.50
C ASP A 203 5.06 -6.50 10.62
N HIS A 204 5.24 -5.18 10.71
CA HIS A 204 4.54 -4.32 11.66
C HIS A 204 3.91 -3.09 10.99
N ASN A 205 3.00 -2.42 11.71
CA ASN A 205 2.40 -1.12 11.35
C ASN A 205 1.66 -1.12 9.99
N TYR A 206 0.63 -1.94 9.83
CA TYR A 206 -0.13 -2.11 8.59
C TYR A 206 -1.28 -1.11 8.38
N ALA A 207 -1.59 -0.25 9.35
CA ALA A 207 -2.70 0.69 9.29
C ALA A 207 -2.63 1.62 8.06
N GLY A 208 -3.79 1.83 7.41
CA GLY A 208 -3.93 2.86 6.38
C GLY A 208 -4.06 4.23 7.02
N VAL A 209 -5.21 4.49 7.66
CA VAL A 209 -5.50 5.74 8.36
C VAL A 209 -5.49 5.57 9.87
N LEU A 210 -6.17 4.55 10.42
CA LEU A 210 -6.31 4.39 11.87
C LEU A 210 -5.33 3.36 12.42
N VAL A 211 -4.42 3.79 13.31
CA VAL A 211 -3.45 2.90 13.98
C VAL A 211 -4.11 1.92 14.96
N VAL A 212 -5.39 2.14 15.28
CA VAL A 212 -6.14 1.29 16.22
C VAL A 212 -6.10 -0.20 15.82
N TRP A 213 -6.07 -0.51 14.52
CA TRP A 213 -6.00 -1.88 14.04
C TRP A 213 -4.67 -2.55 14.39
N ASP A 214 -3.55 -1.84 14.23
CA ASP A 214 -2.24 -2.37 14.63
C ASP A 214 -2.16 -2.64 16.12
N ARG A 215 -2.76 -1.77 16.94
CA ARG A 215 -2.80 -1.97 18.40
C ARG A 215 -3.71 -3.15 18.76
N LEU A 216 -4.88 -3.24 18.14
CA LEU A 216 -5.85 -4.30 18.40
C LEU A 216 -5.32 -5.68 18.02
N PHE A 217 -4.60 -5.78 16.90
CA PHE A 217 -4.09 -7.05 16.37
C PHE A 217 -2.61 -7.31 16.72
N GLY A 218 -2.02 -6.47 17.58
CA GLY A 218 -0.67 -6.68 18.12
C GLY A 218 0.46 -6.52 17.10
N THR A 219 0.26 -5.70 16.06
CA THR A 219 1.24 -5.42 15.01
C THR A 219 1.86 -4.02 15.12
N TYR A 220 1.51 -3.25 16.15
CA TYR A 220 2.10 -1.94 16.40
C TYR A 220 3.55 -2.06 16.91
N VAL A 221 4.46 -1.32 16.28
CA VAL A 221 5.82 -1.11 16.76
C VAL A 221 6.18 0.38 16.72
N GLU A 222 6.79 0.86 17.80
CA GLU A 222 7.25 2.24 17.88
C GLU A 222 8.63 2.41 17.21
N GLU A 223 8.76 3.48 16.42
CA GLU A 223 10.05 3.96 15.87
C GLU A 223 11.03 4.26 17.01
N SER A 224 12.20 3.63 16.97
CA SER A 224 13.26 3.79 17.97
C SER A 224 14.39 4.67 17.43
N ALA A 225 14.86 5.60 18.25
CA ALA A 225 16.07 6.37 17.94
C ALA A 225 17.35 5.51 17.99
N ASP A 226 17.33 4.41 18.76
CA ASP A 226 18.46 3.49 18.91
C ASP A 226 18.59 2.52 17.73
N ASP A 227 17.52 2.34 16.95
CA ASP A 227 17.50 1.55 15.72
C ASP A 227 16.82 2.36 14.59
N PRO A 228 17.51 3.37 14.03
CA PRO A 228 16.95 4.22 12.98
C PRO A 228 16.51 3.41 11.76
N CYS A 229 15.41 3.82 11.14
CA CYS A 229 14.85 3.15 9.96
C CYS A 229 15.85 3.11 8.78
N ASP A 230 16.15 1.91 8.29
CA ASP A 230 16.83 1.66 7.01
C ASP A 230 15.80 1.16 5.99
N TYR A 231 15.82 1.68 4.77
CA TYR A 231 14.77 1.49 3.77
C TYR A 231 15.18 0.58 2.61
N GLY A 232 14.20 0.18 1.80
CA GLY A 232 14.32 -0.78 0.72
C GLY A 232 13.79 -2.15 1.12
N THR A 233 13.84 -3.11 0.21
CA THR A 233 13.49 -4.50 0.50
C THR A 233 14.71 -5.28 1.02
N VAL A 234 14.48 -6.29 1.86
CA VAL A 234 15.54 -7.20 2.37
C VAL A 234 16.35 -7.81 1.22
N LYS A 235 15.68 -8.19 0.13
CA LYS A 235 16.29 -8.52 -1.16
C LYS A 235 16.26 -7.30 -2.08
N PRO A 236 17.38 -6.58 -2.29
CA PRO A 236 17.36 -5.32 -3.02
C PRO A 236 17.08 -5.52 -4.52
N VAL A 237 16.23 -4.67 -5.10
CA VAL A 237 15.93 -4.68 -6.55
C VAL A 237 17.04 -4.03 -7.38
N ASN A 238 17.77 -3.05 -6.82
CA ASN A 238 18.90 -2.34 -7.45
C ASN A 238 18.62 -1.81 -8.87
N SER A 239 17.43 -1.24 -9.09
CA SER A 239 17.03 -0.70 -10.40
C SER A 239 16.04 0.45 -10.24
N PHE A 240 16.12 1.41 -11.17
CA PHE A 240 15.17 2.51 -11.31
C PHE A 240 14.27 2.35 -12.56
N ASN A 241 14.33 1.20 -13.25
CA ASN A 241 13.43 0.91 -14.36
C ASN A 241 12.05 0.48 -13.80
N PRO A 242 10.98 1.26 -14.00
CA PRO A 242 9.67 0.99 -13.40
C PRO A 242 9.06 -0.34 -13.86
N LEU A 243 9.33 -0.76 -15.10
CA LEU A 243 8.88 -2.06 -15.60
C LEU A 243 9.63 -3.20 -14.93
N TRP A 244 10.95 -3.07 -14.77
CA TRP A 244 11.77 -4.09 -14.12
C TRP A 244 11.38 -4.28 -12.65
N VAL A 245 11.27 -3.17 -11.91
CA VAL A 245 10.86 -3.18 -10.50
C VAL A 245 9.50 -3.87 -10.34
N SER A 246 8.58 -3.68 -11.28
CA SER A 246 7.23 -4.27 -11.24
C SER A 246 7.18 -5.77 -11.51
N VAL A 247 8.20 -6.37 -12.15
CA VAL A 247 8.14 -7.78 -12.62
C VAL A 247 9.18 -8.69 -11.98
N VAL A 248 10.23 -8.15 -11.36
CA VAL A 248 11.36 -8.96 -10.87
C VAL A 248 10.94 -9.98 -9.80
N GLU A 249 10.13 -9.58 -8.82
CA GLU A 249 9.67 -10.50 -7.77
C GLU A 249 8.70 -11.55 -8.32
N TRP A 250 7.83 -11.17 -9.27
CA TRP A 250 6.97 -12.11 -9.99
C TRP A 250 7.78 -13.16 -10.76
N ARG A 251 8.80 -12.72 -11.51
CA ARG A 251 9.70 -13.60 -12.27
C ARG A 251 10.38 -14.60 -11.33
N ASP A 252 10.93 -14.10 -10.22
CA ASP A 252 11.69 -14.92 -9.28
C ASP A 252 10.78 -15.95 -8.57
N MET A 253 9.63 -15.49 -8.07
CA MET A 253 8.61 -16.35 -7.46
C MET A 253 8.14 -17.45 -8.42
N LEU A 254 7.77 -17.09 -9.67
CA LEU A 254 7.29 -18.07 -10.65
C LEU A 254 8.38 -19.06 -11.07
N ARG A 255 9.63 -18.60 -11.21
CA ARG A 255 10.78 -19.48 -11.53
C ARG A 255 11.03 -20.47 -10.40
N GLU A 256 10.94 -20.04 -9.14
CA GLU A 256 11.11 -20.89 -7.97
C GLU A 256 9.96 -21.90 -7.85
N ALA A 257 8.73 -21.45 -8.08
CA ALA A 257 7.54 -22.30 -8.08
C ALA A 257 7.59 -23.36 -9.17
N TRP A 258 8.10 -23.02 -10.36
CA TRP A 258 8.30 -23.96 -11.46
C TRP A 258 9.29 -25.07 -11.09
N ARG A 259 10.39 -24.71 -10.42
CA ARG A 259 11.46 -25.64 -9.99
C ARG A 259 11.13 -26.43 -8.72
N ALA A 260 10.06 -26.08 -8.01
CA ALA A 260 9.71 -26.74 -6.75
C ALA A 260 9.51 -28.26 -6.96
N PRO A 261 10.09 -29.11 -6.09
CA PRO A 261 10.10 -30.56 -6.27
C PRO A 261 8.74 -31.22 -6.05
N ASN A 262 7.82 -30.54 -5.36
CA ASN A 262 6.48 -31.04 -5.07
C ASN A 262 5.46 -29.88 -4.96
N TRP A 263 4.17 -30.24 -4.94
CA TRP A 263 3.07 -29.27 -4.88
C TRP A 263 3.03 -28.44 -3.60
N LYS A 264 3.45 -28.99 -2.45
CA LYS A 264 3.46 -28.27 -1.18
C LYS A 264 4.50 -27.16 -1.20
N ASP A 265 5.69 -27.43 -1.71
CA ASP A 265 6.75 -26.44 -1.87
C ASP A 265 6.35 -25.37 -2.89
N ARG A 266 5.72 -25.76 -4.00
CA ARG A 266 5.17 -24.81 -4.99
C ARG A 266 4.14 -23.86 -4.36
N TRP A 267 3.21 -24.40 -3.57
CA TRP A 267 2.20 -23.60 -2.88
C TRP A 267 2.83 -22.66 -1.85
N THR A 268 3.81 -23.15 -1.08
CA THR A 268 4.54 -22.34 -0.09
C THR A 268 5.29 -21.19 -0.76
N VAL A 269 5.93 -21.45 -1.91
CA VAL A 269 6.61 -20.41 -2.69
C VAL A 269 5.65 -19.33 -3.18
N LEU A 270 4.45 -19.71 -3.66
CA LEU A 270 3.50 -18.76 -4.24
C LEU A 270 2.71 -17.99 -3.16
N PHE A 271 2.30 -18.66 -2.09
CA PHE A 271 1.29 -18.14 -1.16
C PHE A 271 1.72 -18.14 0.30
N GLY A 272 2.88 -18.69 0.64
CA GLY A 272 3.43 -18.58 1.98
C GLY A 272 3.97 -17.17 2.27
N PRO A 273 4.31 -16.90 3.54
CA PRO A 273 5.07 -15.71 3.92
C PRO A 273 6.40 -15.62 3.16
N PRO A 274 6.89 -14.41 2.82
CA PRO A 274 8.14 -14.23 2.09
C PRO A 274 9.32 -15.01 2.67
N GLU A 275 9.51 -14.98 4.00
CA GLU A 275 10.60 -15.69 4.68
C GLU A 275 10.48 -17.22 4.56
N ALA A 276 9.26 -17.75 4.62
CA ALA A 276 9.01 -19.18 4.47
C ALA A 276 9.17 -19.62 3.01
N ALA A 277 8.72 -18.78 2.06
CA ALA A 277 8.88 -19.01 0.63
C ALA A 277 10.35 -19.00 0.21
N GLU A 278 11.15 -18.07 0.74
CA GLU A 278 12.59 -18.03 0.52
C GLU A 278 13.31 -19.24 1.13
N ALA A 279 12.99 -19.59 2.37
CA ALA A 279 13.55 -20.77 3.04
C ALA A 279 13.19 -22.09 2.32
N ALA A 280 11.99 -22.17 1.73
CA ALA A 280 11.62 -23.28 0.87
C ALA A 280 12.47 -23.28 -0.41
N ALA A 281 12.47 -22.18 -1.16
CA ALA A 281 13.20 -22.05 -2.43
C ALA A 281 14.69 -22.36 -2.32
N ALA A 282 15.33 -22.02 -1.19
CA ALA A 282 16.73 -22.31 -0.94
C ALA A 282 17.10 -23.80 -0.99
N ARG A 283 16.13 -24.72 -0.84
CA ARG A 283 16.39 -26.17 -0.85
C ARG A 283 16.69 -26.74 -2.25
N TRP A 284 16.41 -25.98 -3.32
CA TRP A 284 16.60 -26.41 -4.72
C TRP A 284 17.14 -25.29 -5.63
N ARG A 285 17.67 -24.22 -5.05
CA ARG A 285 18.49 -23.24 -5.77
C ARG A 285 19.88 -23.80 -6.02
#